data_AF-A0A1F2YCQ5-F1
#
_entry.id   AF-A0A1F2YCQ5-F1
#
_cell.length_a   1.000
_cell.length_b   1.000
_cell.length_c   1.000
_cell.angle_alpha   90.00
_cell.angle_beta   90.00
_cell.angle_gamma   90.00
#
_symmetry.space_group_name_H-M   'P 1'
#
loop_
_entity.id
_entity.type
_entity.pdbx_description
1 polymer ?
#
loop_
_entity_poly.entity_id
_entity_poly.type
_entity_poly.pdbx_seq_one_letter_code
_entity_poly.pdbx_strand_id
1 'polypeptide(L)' 'MDDAAFKKGDIVFITDGEAQISDEFLHGEFIRVKREKDFDVISVVIGYQERFVRSFSDVIAKPQKGDDATLDFVVEHLN' A
#
# COMPACT_ATOMS: atom_id res chain seq x y z
N MET A 1 24.09 -9.88 -12.38
CA MET A 1 23.28 -9.00 -11.52
C MET A 1 21.88 -9.51 -11.68
N ASP A 2 21.39 -10.24 -10.68
CA ASP A 2 20.03 -10.75 -10.71
C ASP A 2 19.09 -9.58 -10.51
N ASP A 3 18.65 -9.00 -11.62
CA ASP A 3 17.48 -8.14 -11.66
C ASP A 3 16.27 -9.01 -11.33
N ALA A 4 16.12 -9.38 -10.06
CA ALA A 4 14.81 -9.72 -9.52
C ALA A 4 13.99 -8.42 -9.50
N ALA A 5 13.68 -7.90 -10.69
CA ALA A 5 12.66 -6.91 -10.90
C ALA A 5 11.35 -7.64 -10.63
N PHE A 6 10.98 -7.77 -9.36
CA PHE A 6 9.66 -8.23 -8.94
C PHE A 6 8.63 -7.37 -9.67
N LYS A 7 8.11 -7.89 -10.78
CA LYS A 7 6.94 -7.36 -11.45
C LYS A 7 5.75 -8.05 -10.79
N LYS A 8 4.67 -7.31 -10.53
CA LYS A 8 3.46 -7.82 -9.86
C LYS A 8 3.66 -8.19 -8.39
N GLY A 9 4.63 -7.57 -7.73
CA GLY A 9 4.80 -7.72 -6.28
C GLY A 9 4.00 -6.64 -5.56
N ASP A 10 2.83 -6.99 -5.06
CA ASP A 10 1.97 -6.06 -4.32
C ASP A 10 2.59 -5.65 -2.97
N ILE A 11 2.29 -4.43 -2.53
CA ILE A 11 2.75 -3.87 -1.26
C ILE A 11 1.59 -3.89 -0.27
N VAL A 12 1.79 -4.56 0.86
CA VAL A 12 0.90 -4.44 2.02
C VAL A 12 1.50 -3.43 2.99
N PHE A 13 0.82 -2.29 3.16
CA PHE A 13 1.28 -1.18 4.00
C PHE A 13 0.45 -1.08 5.28
N ILE A 14 1.01 -1.56 6.40
CA ILE A 14 0.34 -1.52 7.71
C ILE A 14 0.79 -0.27 8.47
N THR A 15 -0.14 0.62 8.83
CA THR A 15 0.18 1.95 9.38
C THR A 15 -0.95 2.50 10.23
N ASP A 16 -0.70 3.52 11.06
CA ASP A 16 -1.74 4.33 11.71
C ASP A 16 -2.31 5.42 10.79
N GLY A 17 -1.67 5.60 9.62
CA GLY A 17 -2.05 6.47 8.52
C GLY A 17 -1.71 7.96 8.71
N GLU A 18 -0.86 8.27 9.70
CA GLU A 18 -0.25 9.59 9.91
C GLU A 18 1.02 9.80 9.04
N ALA A 19 1.47 8.77 8.34
CA ALA A 19 2.66 8.83 7.48
C ALA A 19 2.42 9.73 6.26
N GLN A 20 2.84 11.00 6.38
CA GLN A 20 2.83 11.94 5.27
C GLN A 20 3.99 11.66 4.30
N ILE A 21 3.66 11.57 3.02
CA ILE A 21 4.62 11.46 1.92
C ILE A 21 4.65 12.79 1.17
N SER A 22 5.84 13.24 0.76
CA SER A 22 5.97 14.46 -0.02
C SER A 22 5.39 14.28 -1.43
N ASP A 23 4.78 15.34 -1.96
CA ASP A 23 4.25 15.36 -3.33
C ASP A 23 5.36 15.10 -4.37
N GLU A 24 6.58 15.58 -4.10
CA GLU A 24 7.75 15.35 -4.95
C GLU A 24 8.07 13.86 -5.09
N PHE A 25 8.07 13.11 -3.99
CA PHE A 25 8.32 11.68 -4.04
C PHE A 25 7.15 10.92 -4.69
N LEU A 26 5.92 11.27 -4.30
CA LEU A 26 4.72 10.60 -4.77
C LEU A 26 4.56 10.74 -6.29
N HIS A 27 4.66 11.96 -6.81
CA HIS A 27 4.45 12.27 -8.22
C HIS A 27 5.71 12.16 -9.08
N GLY A 28 6.88 12.03 -8.47
CA GLY A 28 8.13 11.72 -9.14
C GLY A 28 8.34 10.20 -9.26
N GLU A 29 9.14 9.65 -8.35
CA GLU A 29 9.64 8.29 -8.45
C GLU A 29 8.59 7.22 -8.15
N PHE A 30 7.72 7.44 -7.15
CA PHE A 30 6.83 6.38 -6.68
C PHE A 30 5.80 5.94 -7.73
N ILE A 31 5.03 6.88 -8.29
CA ILE A 31 4.04 6.57 -9.34
C ILE A 31 4.71 5.98 -10.58
N ARG A 32 5.90 6.45 -10.95
CA ARG A 32 6.67 5.89 -12.07
C ARG A 32 7.01 4.42 -11.81
N VAL A 33 7.60 4.12 -10.66
CA VAL A 33 8.00 2.75 -10.29
C VAL A 33 6.78 1.83 -10.16
N LYS A 34 5.68 2.31 -9.56
CA LYS A 34 4.42 1.57 -9.44
C LYS A 34 3.88 1.12 -10.80
N ARG A 35 3.90 2.02 -11.80
CA ARG A 35 3.50 1.69 -13.18
C ARG A 35 4.48 0.74 -13.88
N GLU A 36 5.78 0.93 -13.70
CA GLU A 36 6.80 0.08 -14.33
C GLU A 36 6.83 -1.35 -13.77
N LYS A 37 6.55 -1.48 -12.48
CA LYS A 37 6.55 -2.75 -11.75
C LYS A 37 5.16 -3.40 -11.67
N ASP A 38 4.11 -2.67 -12.02
CA ASP A 38 2.73 -3.17 -12.09
C ASP A 38 2.31 -3.81 -10.77
N PHE A 39 2.39 -3.05 -9.67
CA PHE A 39 2.00 -3.51 -8.33
C PHE A 39 0.88 -2.66 -7.75
N ASP A 40 0.07 -3.29 -6.91
CA ASP A 40 -0.91 -2.63 -6.07
C ASP A 40 -0.38 -2.37 -4.66
N VAL A 41 -0.98 -1.40 -3.99
CA VAL A 41 -0.70 -0.98 -2.62
C VAL A 41 -1.97 -1.14 -1.81
N ILE A 42 -1.97 -2.12 -0.92
CA ILE A 42 -3.04 -2.41 0.03
C ILE A 42 -2.64 -1.81 1.37
N SER A 43 -3.25 -0.69 1.76
CA SER A 43 -2.99 -0.06 3.05
C SER A 43 -3.93 -0.60 4.12
N VAL A 44 -3.38 -1.14 5.19
CA VAL A 44 -4.12 -1.54 6.40
C VAL A 44 -3.92 -0.46 7.45
N VAL A 45 -4.94 0.38 7.65
CA VAL A 45 -4.90 1.51 8.58
C VAL A 45 -5.43 1.07 9.94
N ILE A 46 -4.55 1.03 10.93
CA ILE A 46 -4.84 0.70 12.33
C ILE A 46 -4.98 2.01 13.11
N GLY A 47 -6.22 2.42 13.40
CA GLY A 47 -6.50 3.67 14.10
C GLY A 47 -7.42 4.59 13.30
N TYR A 48 -7.13 5.89 13.28
CA TYR A 48 -8.16 6.89 12.96
C TYR A 48 -7.99 7.64 11.62
N GLN A 49 -6.78 7.85 11.10
CA GLN A 49 -6.57 8.73 9.96
C GLN A 49 -6.05 7.98 8.74
N GLU A 50 -6.70 8.13 7.58
CA GLU A 50 -6.24 7.55 6.31
C GLU A 50 -5.81 8.63 5.30
N ARG A 51 -5.89 9.91 5.69
CA ARG A 51 -5.82 11.03 4.75
C ARG A 51 -4.54 10.97 3.90
N PHE A 52 -3.42 10.65 4.52
CA PHE A 52 -2.13 10.61 3.85
C PHE A 52 -1.91 9.33 3.04
N VAL A 53 -2.55 8.22 3.41
CA VAL A 53 -2.38 6.94 2.69
C VAL A 53 -3.21 6.86 1.41
N ARG A 54 -4.31 7.62 1.34
CA ARG A 54 -5.19 7.67 0.17
C ARG A 54 -4.48 8.07 -1.13
N SER A 55 -3.41 8.83 -1.04
CA SER A 55 -2.72 9.35 -2.22
C SER A 55 -1.89 8.31 -2.97
N PHE A 56 -1.55 7.18 -2.31
CA PHE A 56 -0.70 6.13 -2.87
C PHE A 56 -1.28 4.71 -2.79
N SER A 57 -2.39 4.52 -2.08
CA SER A 57 -3.06 3.22 -1.92
C SER A 57 -4.05 2.96 -3.04
N ASP A 58 -4.14 1.73 -3.52
CA ASP A 58 -5.23 1.27 -4.40
C ASP A 58 -6.39 0.73 -3.57
N VAL A 59 -6.07 0.06 -2.47
CA VAL A 59 -7.04 -0.52 -1.53
C VAL A 59 -6.71 -0.06 -0.11
N ILE A 60 -7.74 0.22 0.68
CA ILE A 60 -7.60 0.62 2.09
C ILE A 60 -8.50 -0.25 2.97
N ALA A 61 -7.88 -0.98 3.90
CA ALA A 61 -8.54 -1.68 4.99
C ALA A 61 -8.51 -0.81 6.26
N LYS A 62 -9.59 -0.81 7.03
CA LYS A 62 -9.64 -0.16 8.36
C LYS A 62 -10.15 -1.12 9.43
N PRO A 63 -9.37 -2.17 9.73
CA PRO A 63 -9.77 -3.11 10.75
C PRO A 63 -9.76 -2.42 12.12
N GLN A 64 -10.68 -2.83 12.99
CA GLN A 64 -10.71 -2.36 14.39
C GLN A 64 -9.61 -3.02 15.24
N LYS A 65 -9.04 -4.13 14.76
CA LYS A 65 -7.98 -4.93 15.38
C LYS A 65 -7.27 -5.74 14.30
N GLY A 66 -5.96 -5.96 14.42
CA GLY A 66 -5.22 -6.85 13.51
C GLY A 66 -5.45 -8.32 13.86
N ASP A 67 -6.46 -8.93 13.26
CA ASP A 67 -6.85 -10.33 13.45
C ASP A 67 -6.97 -11.09 12.10
N ASP A 68 -7.44 -12.33 12.14
CA ASP A 68 -7.57 -13.19 10.96
C ASP A 68 -8.44 -12.55 9.86
N ALA A 69 -9.51 -11.84 10.23
CA ALA A 69 -10.35 -11.14 9.26
C ALA A 69 -9.59 -10.00 8.53
N THR A 70 -8.59 -9.41 9.21
CA THR A 70 -7.69 -8.44 8.57
C THR A 70 -6.79 -9.11 7.55
N LEU A 71 -6.27 -10.30 7.86
CA LEU A 71 -5.46 -11.08 6.94
C LEU A 71 -6.27 -11.56 5.74
N ASP A 72 -7.51 -12.03 5.97
CA ASP A 72 -8.42 -12.46 4.91
C ASP A 72 -8.66 -11.32 3.92
N PHE A 73 -8.94 -10.11 4.40
CA PHE A 73 -9.09 -8.93 3.55
C PHE A 73 -7.87 -8.69 2.67
N VAL A 74 -6.67 -8.76 3.24
CA VAL A 74 -5.42 -8.56 2.47
C VAL A 74 -5.29 -9.64 1.41
N VAL A 75 -5.49 -10.91 1.77
CA VAL A 75 -5.38 -12.06 0.85
C VAL A 75 -6.38 -11.95 -0.31
N GLU A 76 -7.60 -11.50 -0.07
CA GLU A 76 -8.63 -11.30 -1.10
C GLU A 76 -8.28 -10.23 -2.14
N HIS A 77 -7.35 -9.32 -1.82
CA HIS A 77 -6.96 -8.20 -2.68
C HIS A 77 -5.56 -8.32 -3.28
N LEU A 78 -4.84 -9.42 -3.02
CA LEU A 78 -3.58 -9.74 -3.72
C LEU A 78 -3.89 -10.30 -5.11
N ASN A 79 -3.13 -9.87 -6.12
CA ASN A 79 -3.28 -10.33 -7.52
C ASN A 79 -2.56 -11.64 -7.84
#